data_AF-A0A831TTU5-F1
#
_entry.id   AF-A0A831TTU5-F1
#
_cell.length_a   1.000
_cell.length_b   1.000
_cell.length_c   1.000
_cell.angle_alpha   90.00
_cell.angle_beta   90.00
_cell.angle_gamma   90.00
#
_symmetry.space_group_name_H-M   'P 1'
#
loop_
_entity.id
_entity.type
_entity.pdbx_description
1 polymer ?
#
loop_
_entity_poly.entity_id
_entity_poly.type
_entity_poly.pdbx_seq_one_letter_code
_entity_poly.pdbx_strand_id
1 'polypeptide(L)'
;MRSLVPLSRFVVAVALLLASVFAGAAGAPPLAPAFFGTTGPAVPLAPGGESTRTERPRHLRELGIRWERLVVPWQAIEPRPGAAEWQAADRLIATYRRERLHLVLALAAAPVAPTTADPDPVRRYLRWVGAVVRRYRDDVGAWELAGSPAFAEAQALAVLAEAAGIVARHDGQAPVAVSLPDGIDLPWLQALLARPDAAAIDAVSVRPLAGGPELLERQLALLTRALTEFAAPPRLWAILDTPDAALPSLLAVAATAGVERVFWNAPRLPTGDAAARVANVAAFLRGVVPIGRLPPASW
;
A
#
# COMPACT_ATOMS: atom_id res chain seq x y z
N MET A 1 -5.39 -48.89 17.85
CA MET A 1 -4.70 -48.11 16.80
C MET A 1 -4.82 -46.63 17.16
N ARG A 2 -3.73 -45.99 17.60
CA ARG A 2 -3.73 -44.57 17.99
C ARG A 2 -3.64 -43.73 16.72
N SER A 3 -4.66 -42.92 16.47
CA SER A 3 -4.72 -41.95 15.37
C SER A 3 -3.62 -40.89 15.58
N LEU A 4 -2.61 -40.91 14.72
CA LEU A 4 -1.61 -39.85 14.61
C LEU A 4 -2.31 -38.62 14.02
N VAL A 5 -2.58 -37.63 14.87
CA VAL A 5 -2.94 -36.29 14.40
C VAL A 5 -1.79 -35.80 13.51
N PRO A 6 -2.04 -35.36 12.27
CA PRO A 6 -0.97 -34.93 11.37
C PRO A 6 -0.23 -33.75 12.00
N LEU A 7 1.10 -33.86 12.07
CA LEU A 7 2.04 -32.91 12.68
C LEU A 7 1.77 -31.45 12.25
N SER A 8 1.22 -31.24 11.05
CA SER A 8 0.82 -29.93 10.50
C SER A 8 -0.30 -29.22 11.26
N ARG A 9 -1.28 -29.97 11.81
CA ARG A 9 -2.35 -29.39 12.64
C ARG A 9 -1.85 -28.99 14.02
N PHE A 10 -0.84 -29.69 14.53
CA PHE A 10 -0.24 -29.41 15.83
C PHE A 10 0.63 -28.14 15.78
N VAL A 11 1.40 -27.94 14.70
CA VAL A 11 2.19 -26.72 14.49
C VAL A 11 1.31 -25.49 14.32
N VAL A 12 0.19 -25.59 13.58
CA VAL A 12 -0.78 -24.49 13.44
C VAL A 12 -1.47 -24.18 14.76
N ALA A 13 -1.87 -25.21 15.54
CA ALA A 13 -2.46 -25.00 16.86
C ALA A 13 -1.47 -24.38 17.85
N VAL A 14 -0.19 -24.75 17.81
CA VAL A 14 0.86 -24.16 18.66
C VAL A 14 1.20 -22.74 18.23
N ALA A 15 1.24 -22.42 16.93
CA ALA A 15 1.40 -21.05 16.44
C ALA A 15 0.20 -20.15 16.84
N LEU A 16 -1.03 -20.69 16.79
CA LEU A 16 -2.25 -20.00 17.25
C LEU A 16 -2.29 -19.84 18.78
N LEU A 17 -1.75 -20.79 19.54
CA LEU A 17 -1.63 -20.68 21.00
C LEU A 17 -0.52 -19.72 21.44
N LEU A 18 0.61 -19.68 20.73
CA LEU A 18 1.67 -18.72 21.03
C LEU A 18 1.25 -17.28 20.68
N ALA A 19 0.46 -17.11 19.62
CA ALA A 19 -0.17 -15.81 19.32
C ALA A 19 -1.17 -15.35 20.40
N SER A 20 -1.82 -16.27 21.10
CA SER A 20 -2.75 -15.93 22.21
C SER A 20 -2.05 -15.76 23.57
N VAL A 21 -0.90 -16.39 23.80
CA VAL A 21 -0.11 -16.21 25.04
C VAL A 21 0.66 -14.88 25.05
N PHE A 22 1.07 -14.36 23.88
CA PHE A 22 1.64 -13.01 23.78
C PHE A 22 0.60 -11.87 23.73
N ALA A 23 -0.70 -12.19 23.65
CA ALA A 23 -1.77 -11.19 23.79
C ALA A 23 -1.91 -10.62 25.22
N GLY A 24 -1.10 -11.12 26.18
CA GLY A 24 -1.02 -10.60 27.55
C GLY A 24 -0.04 -9.43 27.75
N ALA A 25 0.70 -9.00 26.72
CA ALA A 25 1.50 -7.78 26.79
C ALA A 25 0.63 -6.58 26.40
N ALA A 26 0.24 -5.82 27.43
CA ALA A 26 -0.60 -4.64 27.33
C ALA A 26 -0.11 -3.65 26.24
N GLY A 27 -1.02 -3.21 25.37
CA GLY A 27 -0.90 -1.93 24.66
C GLY A 27 -0.92 -1.96 23.13
N ALA A 28 -1.07 -3.10 22.46
CA ALA A 28 -1.23 -3.07 20.99
C ALA A 28 -2.59 -2.42 20.63
N PRO A 29 -2.62 -1.30 19.86
CA PRO A 29 -3.87 -0.70 19.44
C PRO A 29 -4.67 -1.69 18.59
N PRO A 30 -6.02 -1.67 18.66
CA PRO A 30 -6.84 -2.49 17.79
C PRO A 30 -6.49 -2.20 16.32
N LEU A 31 -6.15 -3.23 15.55
CA LEU A 31 -5.84 -3.06 14.12
C LEU A 31 -7.04 -2.41 13.42
N ALA A 32 -6.84 -1.50 12.48
CA ALA A 32 -7.98 -0.93 11.77
C ALA A 32 -8.66 -2.01 10.90
N PRO A 33 -9.98 -1.94 10.63
CA PRO A 33 -10.67 -2.76 9.62
C PRO A 33 -10.04 -2.72 8.20
N ALA A 34 -9.06 -1.83 8.01
CA ALA A 34 -8.31 -1.53 6.80
C ALA A 34 -6.84 -2.02 6.83
N PHE A 35 -6.43 -2.84 7.81
CA PHE A 35 -5.03 -3.24 7.99
C PHE A 35 -4.44 -4.03 6.81
N PHE A 36 -5.23 -4.86 6.13
CA PHE A 36 -4.71 -5.75 5.08
C PHE A 36 -5.34 -5.50 3.71
N GLY A 37 -4.48 -5.35 2.71
CA GLY A 37 -4.81 -5.26 1.29
C GLY A 37 -3.82 -6.00 0.42
N THR A 38 -4.02 -5.90 -0.89
CA THR A 38 -3.09 -6.47 -1.88
C THR A 38 -2.53 -5.37 -2.79
N THR A 39 -1.36 -5.61 -3.38
CA THR A 39 -0.90 -4.82 -4.52
C THR A 39 -1.38 -5.50 -5.80
N GLY A 40 -2.13 -4.73 -6.59
CA GLY A 40 -2.62 -5.12 -7.89
C GLY A 40 -1.69 -4.71 -9.03
N PRO A 41 -2.06 -5.03 -10.26
CA PRO A 41 -1.23 -4.73 -11.42
C PRO A 41 -1.24 -3.22 -11.76
N ALA A 42 -0.15 -2.70 -12.36
CA ALA A 42 0.01 -1.28 -12.70
C ALA A 42 -1.02 -0.75 -13.73
N VAL A 43 -1.25 0.56 -13.84
CA VAL A 43 -2.32 1.16 -14.66
C VAL A 43 -1.71 2.05 -15.76
N PRO A 44 -1.96 1.80 -17.06
CA PRO A 44 -2.89 0.86 -17.65
C PRO A 44 -2.34 -0.57 -17.69
N LEU A 45 -3.24 -1.48 -18.04
CA LEU A 45 -2.97 -2.88 -18.36
C LEU A 45 -1.83 -3.04 -19.36
N ALA A 46 -0.89 -3.95 -19.06
CA ALA A 46 -0.12 -4.60 -20.12
C ALA A 46 -1.09 -5.44 -20.99
N PRO A 47 -0.92 -5.48 -22.33
CA PRO A 47 -1.76 -6.25 -23.22
C PRO A 47 -1.85 -7.74 -22.82
N GLY A 48 -3.06 -8.32 -22.84
CA GLY A 48 -3.30 -9.73 -22.52
C GLY A 48 -3.58 -10.03 -21.05
N GLY A 49 -3.63 -9.00 -20.19
CA GLY A 49 -3.97 -9.12 -18.77
C GLY A 49 -5.44 -8.88 -18.44
N GLU A 50 -6.32 -8.71 -19.44
CA GLU A 50 -7.70 -8.25 -19.26
C GLU A 50 -8.60 -9.23 -18.48
N SER A 51 -8.48 -10.54 -18.71
CA SER A 51 -9.32 -11.55 -18.04
C SER A 51 -9.01 -11.65 -16.55
N THR A 52 -7.72 -11.67 -16.19
CA THR A 52 -7.26 -11.70 -14.79
C THR A 52 -7.64 -10.43 -14.01
N ARG A 53 -7.93 -9.30 -14.69
CA ARG A 53 -8.25 -7.99 -14.07
C ARG A 53 -9.72 -7.72 -13.82
N THR A 54 -10.64 -8.21 -14.65
CA THR A 54 -12.08 -7.96 -14.40
C THR A 54 -12.58 -8.79 -13.22
N GLU A 55 -12.03 -9.99 -13.07
CA GLU A 55 -12.44 -10.91 -12.01
C GLU A 55 -11.70 -10.64 -10.69
N ARG A 56 -10.50 -10.03 -10.72
CA ARG A 56 -9.71 -9.77 -9.51
C ARG A 56 -10.48 -8.96 -8.45
N PRO A 57 -11.11 -7.82 -8.76
CA PRO A 57 -11.89 -7.07 -7.78
C PRO A 57 -12.97 -7.93 -7.11
N ARG A 58 -13.66 -8.76 -7.90
CA ARG A 58 -14.66 -9.70 -7.39
C ARG A 58 -14.04 -10.77 -6.50
N HIS A 59 -12.93 -11.39 -6.92
CA HIS A 59 -12.22 -12.40 -6.14
C HIS A 59 -11.67 -11.84 -4.81
N LEU A 60 -11.11 -10.62 -4.81
CA LEU A 60 -10.69 -9.95 -3.57
C LEU A 60 -11.87 -9.76 -2.63
N ARG A 61 -13.02 -9.32 -3.17
CA ARG A 61 -14.24 -9.15 -2.40
C ARG A 61 -14.69 -10.47 -1.77
N GLU A 62 -14.66 -11.56 -2.54
CA GLU A 62 -15.00 -12.93 -2.10
C GLU A 62 -14.03 -13.46 -1.03
N LEU A 63 -12.74 -13.12 -1.11
CA LEU A 63 -11.74 -13.39 -0.07
C LEU A 63 -11.89 -12.50 1.18
N GLY A 64 -12.81 -11.53 1.15
CA GLY A 64 -13.02 -10.58 2.24
C GLY A 64 -11.94 -9.50 2.32
N ILE A 65 -11.10 -9.36 1.30
CA ILE A 65 -10.13 -8.28 1.16
C ILE A 65 -10.89 -7.04 0.65
N ARG A 66 -10.54 -5.86 1.17
CA ARG A 66 -11.24 -4.60 0.86
C ARG A 66 -10.34 -3.50 0.35
N TRP A 67 -9.01 -3.66 0.44
CA TRP A 67 -8.04 -2.69 -0.03
C TRP A 67 -7.21 -3.28 -1.17
N GLU A 68 -7.05 -2.49 -2.23
CA GLU A 68 -6.12 -2.77 -3.31
C GLU A 68 -5.27 -1.54 -3.62
N ARG A 69 -3.95 -1.72 -3.63
CA ARG A 69 -2.98 -0.73 -4.07
C ARG A 69 -2.69 -0.92 -5.55
N LEU A 70 -2.91 0.12 -6.35
CA LEU A 70 -2.65 0.13 -7.79
C LEU A 70 -1.58 1.15 -8.12
N VAL A 71 -0.53 0.73 -8.83
CA VAL A 71 0.49 1.64 -9.34
C VAL A 71 -0.03 2.32 -10.60
N VAL A 72 0.03 3.65 -10.69
CA VAL A 72 -0.35 4.43 -11.87
C VAL A 72 0.89 5.13 -12.40
N PRO A 73 1.60 4.59 -13.40
CA PRO A 73 2.74 5.26 -14.01
C PRO A 73 2.29 6.47 -14.82
N TRP A 74 2.92 7.61 -14.58
CA TRP A 74 2.67 8.87 -15.27
C TRP A 74 2.72 8.73 -16.78
N GLN A 75 3.80 8.13 -17.30
CA GLN A 75 4.02 7.94 -18.73
C GLN A 75 2.96 7.09 -19.41
N ALA A 76 2.21 6.31 -18.64
CA ALA A 76 1.21 5.43 -19.18
C ALA A 76 -0.19 6.08 -19.23
N ILE A 77 -0.36 7.21 -18.55
CA ILE A 77 -1.50 8.11 -18.72
C ILE A 77 -1.14 9.25 -19.67
N GLU A 78 0.04 9.85 -19.56
CA GLU A 78 0.49 10.95 -20.42
C GLU A 78 1.77 10.54 -21.18
N PRO A 79 1.63 9.70 -22.23
CA PRO A 79 2.78 9.19 -22.99
C PRO A 79 3.50 10.27 -23.81
N ARG A 80 2.81 11.35 -24.16
CA ARG A 80 3.40 12.53 -24.81
C ARG A 80 3.00 13.78 -24.04
N PRO A 81 3.86 14.81 -23.98
CA PRO A 81 3.55 16.03 -23.24
C PRO A 81 2.17 16.59 -23.58
N GLY A 82 1.29 16.69 -22.57
CA GLY A 82 -0.07 17.21 -22.71
C GLY A 82 -1.10 16.30 -23.40
N ALA A 83 -0.74 15.07 -23.80
CA ALA A 83 -1.64 14.12 -24.44
C ALA A 83 -2.02 13.00 -23.46
N ALA A 84 -2.96 13.29 -22.55
CA ALA A 84 -3.40 12.33 -21.54
C ALA A 84 -4.48 11.35 -22.07
N GLU A 85 -4.26 10.06 -21.83
CA GLU A 85 -5.08 8.92 -22.22
C GLU A 85 -5.70 8.25 -20.97
N TRP A 86 -6.91 8.68 -20.61
CA TRP A 86 -7.55 8.27 -19.35
C TRP A 86 -8.34 6.95 -19.41
N GLN A 87 -8.70 6.51 -20.62
CA GLN A 87 -9.76 5.52 -20.83
C GLN A 87 -9.49 4.19 -20.10
N ALA A 88 -8.24 3.72 -20.10
CA ALA A 88 -7.87 2.48 -19.44
C ALA A 88 -7.91 2.59 -17.91
N ALA A 89 -7.45 3.72 -17.35
CA ALA A 89 -7.53 3.98 -15.92
C ALA A 89 -8.98 4.14 -15.44
N ASP A 90 -9.81 4.86 -16.20
CA ASP A 90 -11.24 5.04 -15.89
C ASP A 90 -11.97 3.70 -15.79
N ARG A 91 -11.78 2.83 -16.77
CA ARG A 91 -12.42 1.50 -16.78
C ARG A 91 -11.98 0.66 -15.58
N LEU A 92 -10.69 0.72 -15.23
CA LEU A 92 -10.16 -0.07 -14.14
C LEU A 92 -10.70 0.44 -12.79
N ILE A 93 -10.55 1.72 -12.49
CA ILE A 93 -11.02 2.34 -11.24
C ILE A 93 -12.53 2.15 -11.07
N ALA A 94 -13.31 2.32 -12.14
CA ALA A 94 -14.75 2.06 -12.12
C ALA A 94 -15.09 0.59 -11.79
N THR A 95 -14.22 -0.37 -12.11
CA THR A 95 -14.40 -1.79 -11.77
C THR A 95 -14.19 -2.03 -10.27
N TYR A 96 -13.16 -1.43 -9.69
CA TYR A 96 -12.91 -1.49 -8.24
C TYR A 96 -14.04 -0.86 -7.42
N ARG A 97 -14.51 0.30 -7.86
CA ARG A 97 -15.67 0.97 -7.25
C ARG A 97 -16.91 0.10 -7.27
N ARG A 98 -17.22 -0.54 -8.42
CA ARG A 98 -18.39 -1.42 -8.56
C ARG A 98 -18.35 -2.59 -7.57
N GLU A 99 -17.16 -3.11 -7.27
CA GLU A 99 -16.97 -4.18 -6.29
C GLU A 99 -16.78 -3.68 -4.84
N ARG A 100 -16.95 -2.37 -4.60
CA ARG A 100 -16.84 -1.72 -3.28
C ARG A 100 -15.49 -1.98 -2.60
N LEU A 101 -14.42 -1.94 -3.39
CA LEU A 101 -13.05 -1.96 -2.90
C LEU A 101 -12.53 -0.54 -2.70
N HIS A 102 -11.76 -0.35 -1.63
CA HIS A 102 -10.99 0.86 -1.41
C HIS A 102 -9.67 0.79 -2.18
N LEU A 103 -9.32 1.89 -2.82
CA LEU A 103 -8.09 2.01 -3.59
C LEU A 103 -7.05 2.83 -2.88
N VAL A 104 -5.79 2.38 -2.97
CA VAL A 104 -4.62 3.24 -2.88
C VAL A 104 -4.08 3.42 -4.30
N LEU A 105 -4.06 4.65 -4.81
CA LEU A 105 -3.39 4.93 -6.09
C LEU A 105 -1.96 5.41 -5.84
N ALA A 106 -1.01 4.56 -6.21
CA ALA A 106 0.41 4.82 -6.14
C ALA A 106 0.90 5.50 -7.43
N LEU A 107 1.03 6.82 -7.39
CA LEU A 107 1.44 7.67 -8.50
C LEU A 107 2.94 7.52 -8.73
N ALA A 108 3.30 6.77 -9.76
CA ALA A 108 4.69 6.49 -10.12
C ALA A 108 5.13 7.31 -11.33
N ALA A 109 6.42 7.62 -11.42
CA ALA A 109 7.01 8.19 -12.61
C ALA A 109 8.32 7.47 -12.94
N ALA A 110 8.53 7.16 -14.21
CA ALA A 110 9.86 6.77 -14.71
C ALA A 110 10.78 8.02 -14.83
N PRO A 111 12.12 7.84 -14.87
CA PRO A 111 13.08 8.91 -15.18
C PRO A 111 12.72 9.72 -16.41
N VAL A 112 12.70 11.06 -16.26
CA VAL A 112 12.50 12.00 -17.36
C VAL A 112 13.55 13.10 -17.28
N ALA A 113 14.38 13.18 -18.32
CA ALA A 113 15.28 14.32 -18.52
C ALA A 113 14.55 15.44 -19.28
N PRO A 114 14.86 16.72 -19.02
CA PRO A 114 14.40 17.81 -19.85
C PRO A 114 14.78 17.60 -21.33
N THR A 115 13.87 17.94 -22.24
CA THR A 115 14.09 17.89 -23.68
C THR A 115 13.66 19.21 -24.31
N THR A 116 13.95 19.42 -25.60
CA THR A 116 13.42 20.58 -26.34
C THR A 116 11.89 20.58 -26.40
N ALA A 117 11.26 19.41 -26.47
CA ALA A 117 9.81 19.24 -26.50
C ALA A 117 9.16 19.32 -25.11
N ASP A 118 9.94 19.12 -24.05
CA ASP A 118 9.50 19.19 -22.65
C ASP A 118 10.62 19.74 -21.77
N PRO A 119 10.80 21.08 -21.72
CA PRO A 119 11.90 21.69 -20.98
C PRO A 119 11.69 21.66 -19.45
N ASP A 120 10.47 21.40 -18.97
CA ASP A 120 10.12 21.39 -17.55
C ASP A 120 9.26 20.15 -17.20
N PRO A 121 9.87 18.95 -17.19
CA PRO A 121 9.16 17.70 -16.89
C PRO A 121 8.64 17.67 -15.45
N VAL A 122 9.30 18.36 -14.50
CA VAL A 122 8.86 18.44 -13.10
C VAL A 122 7.50 19.12 -13.02
N ARG A 123 7.36 20.31 -13.59
CA ARG A 123 6.07 21.02 -13.59
C ARG A 123 4.99 20.22 -14.31
N ARG A 124 5.35 19.49 -15.37
CA ARG A 124 4.40 18.64 -16.09
C ARG A 124 3.93 17.47 -15.23
N TYR A 125 4.83 16.80 -14.53
CA TYR A 125 4.49 15.76 -13.55
C TYR A 125 3.55 16.28 -12.46
N LEU A 126 3.86 17.44 -11.88
CA LEU A 126 3.03 18.05 -10.84
C LEU A 126 1.62 18.43 -11.35
N ARG A 127 1.51 18.92 -12.60
CA ARG A 127 0.20 19.11 -13.26
C ARG A 127 -0.55 17.79 -13.43
N TRP A 128 0.15 16.73 -13.81
CA TRP A 128 -0.43 15.39 -13.95
C TRP A 128 -0.92 14.87 -12.59
N VAL A 129 -0.14 14.98 -11.52
CA VAL A 129 -0.57 14.62 -10.14
C VAL A 129 -1.88 15.32 -9.81
N GLY A 130 -1.96 16.64 -10.02
CA GLY A 130 -3.19 17.39 -9.78
C GLY A 130 -4.37 16.93 -10.65
N ALA A 131 -4.12 16.56 -11.91
CA ALA A 131 -5.15 16.05 -12.80
C ALA A 131 -5.68 14.68 -12.35
N VAL A 132 -4.80 13.75 -11.94
CA VAL A 132 -5.19 12.43 -11.42
C VAL A 132 -6.01 12.58 -10.14
N VAL A 133 -5.55 13.39 -9.18
CA VAL A 133 -6.25 13.57 -7.90
C VAL A 133 -7.63 14.16 -8.11
N ARG A 134 -7.75 15.25 -8.90
CA ARG A 134 -9.07 15.83 -9.22
C ARG A 134 -10.01 14.84 -9.90
N ARG A 135 -9.46 13.93 -10.72
CA ARG A 135 -10.25 12.97 -11.48
C ARG A 135 -10.79 11.82 -10.63
N TYR A 136 -10.01 11.33 -9.66
CA TYR A 136 -10.32 10.09 -8.95
C TYR A 136 -10.50 10.21 -7.43
N ARG A 137 -10.42 11.41 -6.85
CA ARG A 137 -10.61 11.63 -5.39
C ARG A 137 -11.87 11.01 -4.79
N ASP A 138 -12.96 10.95 -5.55
CA ASP A 138 -14.22 10.38 -5.06
C ASP A 138 -14.22 8.84 -5.09
N ASP A 139 -13.25 8.22 -5.77
CA ASP A 139 -13.11 6.76 -5.94
C ASP A 139 -11.90 6.19 -5.18
N VAL A 140 -11.06 7.03 -4.58
CA VAL A 140 -9.76 6.66 -4.00
C VAL A 140 -9.76 6.91 -2.49
N GLY A 141 -9.37 5.89 -1.72
CA GLY A 141 -9.34 5.98 -0.26
C GLY A 141 -8.02 6.48 0.30
N ALA A 142 -6.94 6.46 -0.49
CA ALA A 142 -5.64 7.00 -0.13
C ALA A 142 -4.75 7.22 -1.37
N TRP A 143 -3.78 8.13 -1.24
CA TRP A 143 -2.80 8.43 -2.27
C TRP A 143 -1.42 7.96 -1.83
N GLU A 144 -0.63 7.50 -2.78
CA GLU A 144 0.77 7.18 -2.53
C GLU A 144 1.63 7.79 -3.63
N LEU A 145 2.65 8.54 -3.25
CA LEU A 145 3.65 9.08 -4.17
C LEU A 145 4.77 8.06 -4.27
N ALA A 146 4.72 7.26 -5.34
CA ALA A 146 5.68 6.19 -5.57
C ALA A 146 6.89 6.73 -6.33
N GLY A 147 7.83 7.32 -5.58
CA GLY A 147 9.08 7.85 -6.10
C GLY A 147 10.18 6.79 -6.18
N SER A 148 10.47 6.29 -7.38
CA SER A 148 11.86 5.96 -7.79
C SER A 148 12.45 7.23 -8.43
N PRO A 149 13.77 7.39 -8.71
CA PRO A 149 14.38 8.67 -9.05
C PRO A 149 14.02 9.10 -10.48
N ALA A 150 12.75 9.49 -10.67
CA ALA A 150 12.24 10.03 -11.91
C ALA A 150 12.94 11.37 -12.24
N PHE A 151 13.35 12.05 -11.18
CA PHE A 151 14.04 13.32 -11.18
C PHE A 151 15.43 13.13 -10.58
N ALA A 152 16.34 14.05 -10.88
CA ALA A 152 17.63 14.10 -10.22
C ALA A 152 17.45 14.02 -8.69
N GLU A 153 18.31 13.27 -8.00
CA GLU A 153 18.20 13.01 -6.56
C GLU A 153 18.02 14.29 -5.73
N ALA A 154 18.74 15.36 -6.10
CA ALA A 154 18.64 16.67 -5.47
C ALA A 154 17.24 17.33 -5.57
N GLN A 155 16.45 16.98 -6.59
CA GLN A 155 15.10 17.50 -6.81
C GLN A 155 14.01 16.57 -6.28
N ALA A 156 14.27 15.26 -6.20
CA ALA A 156 13.26 14.25 -5.89
C ALA A 156 12.48 14.56 -4.60
N LEU A 157 13.17 14.96 -3.52
CA LEU A 157 12.56 15.31 -2.24
C LEU A 157 11.58 16.50 -2.36
N ALA A 158 11.98 17.55 -3.09
CA ALA A 158 11.14 18.73 -3.30
C ALA A 158 9.92 18.41 -4.16
N VAL A 159 10.09 17.61 -5.22
CA VAL A 159 8.97 17.20 -6.07
C VAL A 159 7.96 16.36 -5.28
N LEU A 160 8.42 15.44 -4.43
CA LEU A 160 7.52 14.61 -3.61
C LEU A 160 6.76 15.45 -2.57
N ALA A 161 7.44 16.38 -1.89
CA ALA A 161 6.78 17.29 -0.95
C ALA A 161 5.74 18.18 -1.65
N GLU A 162 6.09 18.76 -2.81
CA GLU A 162 5.16 19.58 -3.59
C GLU A 162 3.97 18.76 -4.12
N ALA A 163 4.21 17.54 -4.60
CA ALA A 163 3.17 16.62 -5.03
C ALA A 163 2.22 16.26 -3.88
N ALA A 164 2.72 16.04 -2.66
CA ALA A 164 1.89 15.80 -1.48
C ALA A 164 1.00 17.01 -1.18
N GLY A 165 1.57 18.23 -1.25
CA GLY A 165 0.80 19.47 -1.14
C GLY A 165 -0.27 19.63 -2.22
N ILE A 166 -0.01 19.18 -3.47
CA ILE A 166 -1.02 19.17 -4.54
C ILE A 166 -2.15 18.20 -4.23
N VAL A 167 -1.84 17.00 -3.73
CA VAL A 167 -2.84 16.01 -3.33
C VAL A 167 -3.74 16.61 -2.24
N ALA A 168 -3.16 17.11 -1.14
CA ALA A 168 -3.92 17.68 -0.03
C ALA A 168 -4.81 18.87 -0.45
N ARG A 169 -4.41 19.67 -1.44
CA ARG A 169 -5.24 20.77 -1.98
C ARG A 169 -6.44 20.28 -2.80
N HIS A 170 -6.33 19.15 -3.48
CA HIS A 170 -7.40 18.62 -4.33
C HIS A 170 -8.27 17.57 -3.65
N ASP A 171 -7.71 16.91 -2.62
CA ASP A 171 -8.32 15.89 -1.78
C ASP A 171 -7.70 15.97 -0.37
N GLY A 172 -8.26 16.84 0.46
CA GLY A 172 -7.80 17.05 1.84
C GLY A 172 -8.36 16.05 2.85
N GLN A 173 -9.01 14.98 2.41
CA GLN A 173 -9.59 13.95 3.29
C GLN A 173 -8.84 12.62 3.17
N ALA A 174 -8.38 12.28 1.97
CA ALA A 174 -7.61 11.06 1.76
C ALA A 174 -6.17 11.21 2.27
N PRO A 175 -5.63 10.21 2.97
CA PRO A 175 -4.26 10.24 3.45
C PRO A 175 -3.25 10.13 2.30
N VAL A 176 -2.13 10.83 2.44
CA VAL A 176 -1.03 10.84 1.47
C VAL A 176 0.18 10.11 2.04
N ALA A 177 0.59 9.03 1.37
CA ALA A 177 1.82 8.31 1.66
C ALA A 177 2.93 8.65 0.67
N VAL A 178 4.18 8.45 1.08
CA VAL A 178 5.33 8.40 0.16
C VAL A 178 5.95 7.01 0.22
N SER A 179 6.20 6.39 -0.94
CA SER A 179 6.94 5.13 -1.00
C SER A 179 8.43 5.40 -0.88
N LEU A 180 9.13 4.60 -0.07
CA LEU A 180 10.58 4.53 -0.13
C LEU A 180 11.01 3.64 -1.32
N PRO A 181 12.23 3.84 -1.86
CA PRO A 181 12.91 2.83 -2.66
C PRO A 181 12.99 1.48 -1.93
N ASP A 182 13.34 0.41 -2.64
CA ASP A 182 13.44 -0.93 -2.04
C ASP A 182 14.33 -0.92 -0.78
N GLY A 183 13.81 -1.49 0.31
CA GLY A 183 14.43 -1.42 1.64
C GLY A 183 13.92 -0.25 2.49
N ILE A 184 14.77 0.21 3.40
CA ILE A 184 14.49 1.30 4.34
C ILE A 184 15.67 2.27 4.30
N ASP A 185 15.51 3.37 3.56
CA ASP A 185 16.46 4.48 3.50
C ASP A 185 16.09 5.55 4.54
N LEU A 186 16.60 5.38 5.76
CA LEU A 186 16.33 6.30 6.88
C LEU A 186 16.89 7.71 6.63
N PRO A 187 18.14 7.91 6.17
CA PRO A 187 18.64 9.25 5.88
C PRO A 187 17.79 9.99 4.84
N TRP A 188 17.38 9.31 3.77
CA TRP A 188 16.51 9.91 2.75
C TRP A 188 15.14 10.29 3.33
N LEU A 189 14.56 9.41 4.16
CA LEU A 189 13.28 9.68 4.80
C LEU A 189 13.36 10.87 5.77
N GLN A 190 14.43 10.95 6.55
CA GLN A 190 14.69 12.09 7.44
C GLN A 190 14.85 13.38 6.64
N ALA A 191 15.59 13.35 5.54
CA ALA A 191 15.73 14.50 4.65
C ALA A 191 14.40 14.95 4.04
N LEU A 192 13.51 14.02 3.68
CA LEU A 192 12.17 14.34 3.18
C LEU A 192 11.31 15.00 4.25
N LEU A 193 11.18 14.36 5.41
CA LEU A 193 10.27 14.80 6.47
C LEU A 193 10.75 16.06 7.21
N ALA A 194 12.04 16.38 7.16
CA ALA A 194 12.58 17.63 7.69
C ALA A 194 12.20 18.86 6.85
N ARG A 195 11.64 18.68 5.65
CA ARG A 195 11.28 19.80 4.79
C ARG A 195 10.01 20.50 5.29
N PRO A 196 9.96 21.85 5.29
CA PRO A 196 8.77 22.59 5.69
C PRO A 196 7.52 22.31 4.83
N ASP A 197 7.73 21.95 3.56
CA ASP A 197 6.66 21.65 2.60
C ASP A 197 6.22 20.17 2.60
N ALA A 198 6.81 19.32 3.45
CA ALA A 198 6.44 17.91 3.60
C ALA A 198 5.26 17.69 4.56
N ALA A 199 4.66 18.75 5.13
CA ALA A 199 3.59 18.65 6.13
C ALA A 199 2.33 17.92 5.66
N ALA A 200 2.13 17.76 4.35
CA ALA A 200 1.01 17.04 3.76
C ALA A 200 1.24 15.50 3.68
N ILE A 201 2.39 15.00 4.13
CA ILE A 201 2.70 13.57 4.12
C ILE A 201 2.21 12.95 5.44
N ASP A 202 1.19 12.10 5.36
CA ASP A 202 0.60 11.45 6.54
C ASP A 202 1.17 10.06 6.84
N ALA A 203 1.80 9.44 5.85
CA ALA A 203 2.28 8.07 5.95
C ALA A 203 3.56 7.82 5.15
N VAL A 204 4.31 6.81 5.56
CA VAL A 204 5.47 6.28 4.86
C VAL A 204 5.19 4.84 4.47
N SER A 205 5.37 4.52 3.19
CA SER A 205 5.16 3.19 2.64
C SER A 205 6.52 2.56 2.37
N VAL A 206 6.87 1.53 3.14
CA VAL A 206 8.15 0.83 2.99
C VAL A 206 7.99 -0.51 2.31
N ARG A 207 9.07 -0.97 1.69
CA ARG A 207 9.18 -2.33 1.17
C ARG A 207 10.34 -3.02 1.88
N PRO A 208 10.10 -3.63 3.06
CA PRO A 208 11.14 -4.34 3.79
C PRO A 208 11.76 -5.43 2.92
N LEU A 209 13.04 -5.70 3.13
CA LEU A 209 13.71 -6.80 2.45
C LEU A 209 13.00 -8.12 2.74
N ALA A 210 12.83 -8.92 1.68
CA ALA A 210 12.19 -10.23 1.78
C ALA A 210 12.96 -11.12 2.77
N GLY A 211 12.21 -11.82 3.62
CA GLY A 211 12.77 -12.68 4.65
C GLY A 211 11.72 -13.22 5.61
N GLY A 212 12.19 -13.84 6.69
CA GLY A 212 11.35 -14.37 7.76
C GLY A 212 10.85 -13.30 8.74
N PRO A 213 9.97 -13.70 9.67
CA PRO A 213 9.41 -12.83 10.72
C PRO A 213 10.48 -12.06 11.51
N GLU A 214 11.60 -12.69 11.84
CA GLU A 214 12.67 -12.10 12.65
C GLU A 214 13.39 -10.96 11.92
N LEU A 215 13.57 -11.09 10.60
CA LEU A 215 14.16 -10.03 9.79
C LEU A 215 13.17 -8.87 9.61
N LEU A 216 11.89 -9.16 9.41
CA LEU A 216 10.86 -8.13 9.33
C LEU A 216 10.76 -7.35 10.65
N GLU A 217 10.74 -8.03 11.79
CA GLU A 217 10.67 -7.42 13.12
C GLU A 217 11.84 -6.45 13.34
N ARG A 218 13.07 -6.88 13.04
CA ARG A 218 14.26 -6.03 13.16
C ARG A 218 14.18 -4.79 12.27
N GLN A 219 13.75 -4.95 11.02
CA GLN A 219 13.61 -3.84 10.07
C GLN A 219 12.56 -2.82 10.55
N LEU A 220 11.39 -3.30 11.00
CA LEU A 220 10.32 -2.43 11.49
C LEU A 220 10.68 -1.77 12.83
N ALA A 221 11.37 -2.46 13.74
CA ALA A 221 11.80 -1.87 15.00
C ALA A 221 12.78 -0.70 14.80
N LEU A 222 13.73 -0.84 13.86
CA LEU A 222 14.65 0.24 13.48
C LEU A 222 13.89 1.44 12.90
N LEU A 223 12.94 1.18 12.01
CA LEU A 223 12.13 2.23 11.39
C LEU A 223 11.23 2.94 12.40
N THR A 224 10.48 2.21 13.22
CA THR A 224 9.61 2.78 14.24
C THR A 224 10.41 3.66 15.20
N ARG A 225 11.61 3.22 15.62
CA ARG A 225 12.50 4.04 16.44
C ARG A 225 12.91 5.33 15.73
N ALA A 226 13.32 5.27 14.46
CA ALA A 226 13.68 6.47 13.71
C ALA A 226 12.49 7.42 13.52
N LEU A 227 11.28 6.89 13.32
CA LEU A 227 10.07 7.70 13.18
C LEU A 227 9.67 8.42 14.48
N THR A 228 9.99 7.86 15.66
CA THR A 228 9.70 8.52 16.94
C THR A 228 10.51 9.80 17.19
N GLU A 229 11.54 10.08 16.39
CA GLU A 229 12.32 11.32 16.46
C GLU A 229 11.55 12.53 15.87
N PHE A 230 10.49 12.30 15.10
CA PHE A 230 9.65 13.37 14.56
C PHE A 230 8.54 13.76 15.55
N ALA A 231 8.29 15.07 15.68
CA ALA A 231 7.23 15.60 16.55
C ALA A 231 5.83 15.07 16.18
N ALA A 232 5.61 14.78 14.90
CA ALA A 232 4.43 14.11 14.38
C ALA A 232 4.90 12.92 13.51
N PRO A 233 5.04 11.72 14.08
CA PRO A 233 5.50 10.56 13.32
C PRO A 233 4.46 10.19 12.24
N PRO A 234 4.87 10.02 10.97
CA PRO A 234 3.97 9.54 9.94
C PRO A 234 3.53 8.11 10.24
N ARG A 235 2.34 7.74 9.76
CA ARG A 235 1.84 6.37 9.87
C ARG A 235 2.66 5.43 8.99
N LEU A 236 2.79 4.18 9.41
CA LEU A 236 3.62 3.21 8.70
C LEU A 236 2.78 2.28 7.84
N TRP A 237 3.06 2.21 6.54
CA TRP A 237 2.53 1.20 5.62
C TRP A 237 3.65 0.29 5.15
N ALA A 238 3.34 -0.97 4.86
CA ALA A 238 4.32 -1.95 4.38
C ALA A 238 3.83 -2.69 3.14
N ILE A 239 4.70 -2.83 2.14
CA ILE A 239 4.51 -3.69 0.99
C ILE A 239 5.32 -4.96 1.23
N LEU A 240 4.64 -6.11 1.28
CA LEU A 240 5.28 -7.40 1.54
C LEU A 240 5.40 -8.22 0.26
N ASP A 241 6.65 -8.48 -0.14
CA ASP A 241 7.01 -9.39 -1.23
C ASP A 241 7.32 -10.78 -0.68
N THR A 242 6.27 -11.57 -0.47
CA THR A 242 6.37 -12.86 0.22
C THR A 242 5.42 -13.90 -0.38
N PRO A 243 5.75 -15.20 -0.36
CA PRO A 243 4.79 -16.24 -0.70
C PRO A 243 3.62 -16.28 0.30
N ASP A 244 2.48 -16.81 -0.14
CA ASP A 244 1.26 -16.92 0.67
C ASP A 244 1.46 -17.71 1.97
N ALA A 245 2.35 -18.70 1.97
CA ALA A 245 2.65 -19.53 3.13
C ALA A 245 3.28 -18.76 4.31
N ALA A 246 4.04 -17.70 4.04
CA ALA A 246 4.68 -16.86 5.06
C ALA A 246 3.83 -15.64 5.45
N LEU A 247 2.76 -15.36 4.71
CA LEU A 247 1.91 -14.20 4.93
C LEU A 247 1.33 -14.11 6.36
N PRO A 248 0.81 -15.18 7.00
CA PRO A 248 0.23 -15.07 8.33
C PRO A 248 1.23 -14.59 9.40
N SER A 249 2.45 -15.13 9.40
CA SER A 249 3.46 -14.77 10.39
C SER A 249 3.99 -13.36 10.18
N LEU A 250 4.18 -12.95 8.93
CA LEU A 250 4.62 -11.59 8.60
C LEU A 250 3.56 -10.54 8.92
N LEU A 251 2.28 -10.84 8.72
CA LEU A 251 1.18 -9.95 9.12
C LEU A 251 1.10 -9.79 10.64
N ALA A 252 1.34 -10.86 11.41
CA ALA A 252 1.39 -10.78 12.87
C ALA A 252 2.52 -9.84 13.33
N VAL A 253 3.71 -9.95 12.74
CA VAL A 253 4.84 -9.04 13.03
C VAL A 253 4.52 -7.59 12.64
N ALA A 254 3.94 -7.37 11.46
CA ALA A 254 3.57 -6.03 11.03
C ALA A 254 2.52 -5.40 11.96
N ALA A 255 1.54 -6.20 12.41
CA ALA A 255 0.52 -5.77 13.36
C ALA A 255 1.13 -5.37 14.71
N THR A 256 2.02 -6.19 15.27
CA THR A 256 2.67 -5.89 16.57
C THR A 256 3.64 -4.71 16.48
N ALA A 257 4.24 -4.48 15.32
CA ALA A 257 5.12 -3.34 15.07
C ALA A 257 4.36 -2.01 14.81
N GLY A 258 3.02 -2.02 14.82
CA GLY A 258 2.20 -0.81 14.64
C GLY A 258 2.08 -0.35 13.19
N VAL A 259 2.27 -1.25 12.21
CA VAL A 259 1.98 -0.94 10.81
C VAL A 259 0.47 -0.68 10.66
N GLU A 260 0.09 0.46 10.09
CA GLU A 260 -1.32 0.83 9.87
C GLU A 260 -1.93 0.02 8.71
N ARG A 261 -1.18 -0.16 7.62
CA ARG A 261 -1.63 -0.87 6.42
C ARG A 261 -0.53 -1.76 5.83
N VAL A 262 -0.89 -2.98 5.48
CA VAL A 262 -0.05 -3.95 4.78
C VAL A 262 -0.64 -4.27 3.43
N PHE A 263 0.17 -4.12 2.38
CA PHE A 263 -0.16 -4.53 1.02
C PHE A 263 0.69 -5.73 0.63
N TRP A 264 0.07 -6.91 0.54
CA TRP A 264 0.75 -8.09 0.03
C TRP A 264 0.87 -8.03 -1.49
N ASN A 265 2.09 -8.15 -2.01
CA ASN A 265 2.32 -8.16 -3.44
C ASN A 265 1.86 -9.48 -4.05
N ALA A 266 0.63 -9.50 -4.56
CA ALA A 266 -0.02 -10.66 -5.13
C ALA A 266 -0.46 -10.36 -6.57
N PRO A 267 0.47 -10.30 -7.54
CA PRO A 267 0.14 -9.98 -8.92
C PRO A 267 -0.84 -10.98 -9.54
N ARG A 268 -0.85 -12.22 -9.02
CA ARG A 268 -1.90 -13.22 -9.25
C ARG A 268 -2.45 -13.63 -7.89
N LEU A 269 -3.78 -13.66 -7.78
CA LEU A 269 -4.41 -14.17 -6.57
C LEU A 269 -4.25 -15.69 -6.51
N PRO A 270 -4.01 -16.25 -5.31
CA PRO A 270 -3.95 -17.69 -5.14
C PRO A 270 -5.30 -18.35 -5.43
N THR A 271 -5.26 -19.64 -5.77
CA THR A 271 -6.44 -20.50 -5.96
C THR A 271 -6.38 -21.70 -4.99
N GLY A 272 -7.48 -22.43 -4.82
CA GLY A 272 -7.55 -23.64 -3.98
C GLY A 272 -7.16 -23.38 -2.51
N ASP A 273 -6.34 -24.26 -1.94
CA ASP A 273 -5.91 -24.17 -0.53
C ASP A 273 -5.20 -22.87 -0.18
N ALA A 274 -4.47 -22.29 -1.14
CA ALA A 274 -3.79 -21.01 -0.96
C ALA A 274 -4.79 -19.85 -0.85
N ALA A 275 -5.90 -19.89 -1.61
CA ALA A 275 -6.99 -18.93 -1.48
C ALA A 275 -7.67 -19.05 -0.11
N ALA A 276 -7.92 -20.29 0.35
CA ALA A 276 -8.49 -20.53 1.66
C ALA A 276 -7.60 -20.01 2.80
N ARG A 277 -6.27 -20.16 2.70
CA ARG A 277 -5.32 -19.56 3.65
C ARG A 277 -5.46 -18.05 3.72
N VAL A 278 -5.46 -17.38 2.57
CA VAL A 278 -5.60 -15.91 2.50
C VAL A 278 -6.95 -15.44 3.04
N ALA A 279 -8.04 -16.15 2.72
CA ALA A 279 -9.36 -15.86 3.25
C ALA A 279 -9.41 -16.01 4.78
N ASN A 280 -8.78 -17.05 5.33
CA ASN A 280 -8.68 -17.28 6.77
C ASN A 280 -7.90 -16.17 7.48
N VAL A 281 -6.78 -15.72 6.89
CA VAL A 281 -6.02 -14.57 7.39
C VAL A 281 -6.88 -13.31 7.41
N ALA A 282 -7.56 -13.00 6.29
CA ALA A 282 -8.43 -11.84 6.21
C ALA A 282 -9.59 -11.93 7.22
N ALA A 283 -10.15 -13.12 7.46
CA ALA A 283 -11.19 -13.34 8.46
C ALA A 283 -10.68 -13.19 9.90
N PHE A 284 -9.50 -13.74 10.20
CA PHE A 284 -8.86 -13.62 11.51
C PHE A 284 -8.61 -12.15 11.86
N LEU A 285 -8.05 -11.38 10.92
CA LEU A 285 -7.80 -9.96 11.11
C LEU A 285 -9.09 -9.14 11.33
N ARG A 286 -10.23 -9.58 10.79
CA ARG A 286 -11.54 -8.97 11.10
C ARG A 286 -12.06 -9.34 12.49
N GLY A 287 -11.75 -10.53 12.99
CA GLY A 287 -12.25 -11.06 14.27
C GLY A 287 -11.47 -10.61 15.51
N VAL A 288 -10.20 -10.23 15.35
CA VAL A 288 -9.34 -9.71 16.43
C VAL A 288 -9.50 -8.19 16.63
N VAL A 289 -10.12 -7.52 15.66
CA VAL A 289 -10.38 -6.08 15.68
C VAL A 289 -11.78 -5.81 16.21
N PRO A 290 -11.96 -5.08 17.33
CA PRO A 290 -13.25 -4.55 17.70
C PRO A 290 -13.74 -3.67 16.55
N ILE A 291 -14.93 -3.96 16.03
CA ILE A 291 -15.61 -3.12 15.04
C ILE A 291 -15.97 -1.81 15.75
N GLY A 292 -15.05 -0.86 15.79
CA GLY A 292 -15.38 0.54 15.98
C GLY A 292 -16.34 0.91 14.86
N ARG A 293 -17.56 1.32 15.22
CA ARG A 293 -18.62 1.69 14.29
C ARG A 293 -18.04 2.60 13.20
N LEU A 294 -17.92 2.07 11.99
CA LEU A 294 -17.75 2.92 10.80
C LEU A 294 -18.92 3.91 10.81
N PRO A 295 -18.68 5.23 10.63
CA PRO A 295 -19.79 6.14 10.40
C PRO A 295 -20.58 5.62 9.18
N PRO A 296 -21.92 5.64 9.23
CA PRO A 296 -22.72 5.17 8.11
C PRO A 296 -22.32 5.95 6.86
N ALA A 297 -22.04 5.22 5.78
CA ALA A 297 -21.89 5.81 4.46
C ALA A 297 -23.17 6.60 4.15
N SER A 298 -23.08 7.92 4.14
CA SER A 298 -24.09 8.78 3.55
C SER A 298 -23.95 8.66 2.03
N TRP A 299 -24.97 8.05 1.43
CA TRP A 299 -25.17 7.89 -0.01
C TRP A 299 -25.20 9.21 -0.76
#